data_AF-A0AB38EQX3-F1
#
_entry.id   AF-A0AB38EQX3-F1
#
_cell.length_a   1.000
_cell.length_b   1.000
_cell.length_c   1.000
_cell.angle_alpha   90.00
_cell.angle_beta   90.00
_cell.angle_gamma   90.00
#
_symmetry.space_group_name_H-M   'P 1'
#
loop_
_entity.id
_entity.type
_entity.pdbx_description
1 polymer ?
#
loop_
_entity_poly.entity_id
_entity_poly.type
_entity_poly.pdbx_seq_one_letter_code
_entity_poly.pdbx_strand_id
1 'polypeptide(L)'
;MLQLTAAHRQERLKEYFSRVVMAPGLLVIDEIGYLPFGRDEANLFFNVVAKRYEQGSLILTSNLPFTQWAGTFADDQTLTAAMLDKLLHHAHIVQMTGESYRLKDKRKAGTKSSRAEPARKYEPEGGQN
;
A
#
# COMPACT_ATOMS: atom_id res chain seq x y z
N MET A 1 -7.54 -4.68 4.35
CA MET A 1 -6.87 -5.29 5.53
C MET A 1 -7.77 -5.45 6.75
N LEU A 2 -8.66 -4.50 7.06
CA LEU A 2 -9.58 -4.57 8.22
C LEU A 2 -10.30 -5.93 8.39
N GLN A 3 -10.79 -6.53 7.29
CA GLN A 3 -11.48 -7.82 7.34
C GLN A 3 -10.56 -9.00 7.65
N LEU A 4 -9.30 -8.97 7.20
CA LEU A 4 -8.31 -10.01 7.47
C LEU A 4 -7.90 -9.98 8.95
N THR A 5 -7.65 -8.78 9.48
CA THR A 5 -7.38 -8.57 10.90
C THR A 5 -8.58 -8.98 11.76
N ALA A 6 -9.81 -8.64 11.36
CA ALA A 6 -11.02 -9.08 12.04
C ALA A 6 -11.19 -10.60 12.02
N ALA A 7 -10.92 -11.25 10.87
CA ALA A 7 -10.95 -12.71 10.76
C ALA A 7 -9.90 -13.39 11.65
N HIS A 8 -8.72 -12.79 11.80
CA HIS A 8 -7.71 -13.27 12.72
C HIS A 8 -8.16 -13.22 14.19
N ARG A 9 -8.73 -12.09 14.61
CA ARG A 9 -9.26 -11.91 15.98
C ARG A 9 -10.46 -12.80 16.31
N GLN A 10 -11.22 -13.21 15.30
CA GLN A 10 -12.38 -14.09 15.43
C GLN A 10 -12.05 -15.57 15.19
N GLU A 11 -10.77 -15.94 15.12
CA GLU A 11 -10.28 -17.31 14.88
C GLU A 11 -10.76 -17.96 13.57
N ARG A 12 -11.37 -17.18 12.67
CA ARG A 12 -11.89 -17.62 11.36
C ARG A 12 -10.89 -17.41 10.22
N LEU A 13 -9.60 -17.27 10.55
CA LEU A 13 -8.55 -16.94 9.61
C LEU A 13 -8.41 -18.01 8.52
N LYS A 14 -8.46 -19.29 8.89
CA LYS A 14 -8.34 -20.41 7.94
C LYS A 14 -9.43 -20.37 6.86
N GLU A 15 -10.68 -20.15 7.28
CA GLU A 15 -11.82 -20.05 6.37
C GLU A 15 -11.70 -18.82 5.47
N TYR A 16 -11.30 -17.68 6.03
CA TYR A 16 -11.07 -16.46 5.27
C TYR A 16 -9.99 -16.65 4.20
N PHE A 17 -8.87 -17.29 4.54
CA PHE A 17 -7.82 -17.59 3.57
C PHE A 17 -8.32 -18.51 2.46
N SER A 18 -9.07 -19.56 2.80
CA SER A 18 -9.61 -20.47 1.78
C SER A 18 -10.56 -19.75 0.83
N ARG A 19 -11.53 -18.98 1.35
CA ARG A 19 -12.62 -18.39 0.56
C ARG A 19 -12.27 -17.08 -0.13
N VAL A 20 -11.51 -16.22 0.54
CA VAL A 20 -11.24 -14.85 0.05
C VAL A 20 -9.84 -14.75 -0.56
N VAL A 21 -8.85 -15.41 0.04
CA VAL A 21 -7.46 -15.30 -0.42
C VAL A 21 -7.13 -16.32 -1.51
N MET A 22 -7.60 -17.56 -1.41
CA MET A 22 -7.17 -18.63 -2.33
C MET A 22 -8.21 -19.00 -3.38
N ALA A 23 -9.51 -18.93 -3.08
CA ALA A 23 -10.55 -19.30 -4.04
C ALA A 23 -10.56 -18.43 -5.33
N PRO A 24 -10.29 -17.10 -5.28
CA PRO A 24 -10.27 -16.30 -6.50
C PRO A 24 -9.03 -16.58 -7.36
N GLY A 25 -9.23 -16.82 -8.66
CA GLY A 25 -8.13 -16.94 -9.63
C GLY A 25 -7.27 -15.67 -9.73
N LEU A 26 -7.87 -14.50 -9.49
CA LEU A 26 -7.20 -13.21 -9.38
C LEU A 26 -7.65 -12.50 -8.09
N LEU A 27 -6.68 -12.10 -7.27
CA LEU A 27 -6.89 -11.21 -6.13
C LEU A 27 -6.34 -9.82 -6.46
N VAL A 28 -7.12 -8.79 -6.23
CA VAL A 28 -6.69 -7.39 -6.37
C VAL A 28 -6.59 -6.78 -4.98
N ILE A 29 -5.44 -6.19 -4.68
CA ILE A 29 -5.19 -5.45 -3.45
C ILE A 29 -4.80 -4.03 -3.83
N ASP A 30 -5.66 -3.11 -3.47
CA ASP A 30 -5.55 -1.71 -3.84
C ASP A 30 -4.92 -0.90 -2.69
N GLU A 31 -4.25 0.21 -3.06
CA GLU A 31 -3.75 1.26 -2.18
C GLU A 31 -2.77 0.82 -1.07
N ILE A 32 -1.81 -0.05 -1.42
CA ILE A 32 -0.70 -0.35 -0.50
C ILE A 32 0.15 0.92 -0.30
N GLY A 33 0.52 1.18 0.95
CA GLY A 33 1.39 2.31 1.30
C GLY A 33 0.67 3.57 1.77
N TYR A 34 -0.67 3.60 1.79
CA TYR A 34 -1.40 4.76 2.32
C TYR A 34 -1.41 4.81 3.85
N LEU A 35 -1.58 3.66 4.51
CA LEU A 35 -1.51 3.54 5.97
C LEU A 35 -0.40 2.54 6.34
N PRO A 36 0.44 2.87 7.34
CA PRO A 36 1.41 1.92 7.84
C PRO A 36 0.69 0.76 8.53
N PHE A 37 1.17 -0.45 8.27
CA PHE A 37 0.69 -1.67 8.91
C PHE A 37 1.34 -1.83 10.29
N GLY A 38 0.53 -2.26 11.26
CA GLY A 38 1.08 -2.86 12.47
C GLY A 38 1.80 -4.18 12.15
N ARG A 39 2.66 -4.67 13.05
CA ARG A 39 3.43 -5.91 12.85
C ARG A 39 2.55 -7.11 12.52
N ASP A 40 1.42 -7.27 13.22
CA ASP A 40 0.48 -8.36 12.95
C ASP A 40 -0.15 -8.26 11.55
N GLU A 41 -0.49 -7.05 11.13
CA GLU A 41 -1.08 -6.81 9.82
C GLU A 41 -0.06 -7.04 8.70
N ALA A 42 1.19 -6.62 8.91
CA ALA A 42 2.29 -6.90 7.99
C ALA A 42 2.53 -8.41 7.85
N ASN A 43 2.51 -9.17 8.96
CA ASN A 43 2.62 -10.63 8.94
C ASN A 43 1.43 -11.31 8.24
N LEU A 44 0.21 -10.84 8.49
CA LEU A 44 -0.99 -11.35 7.80
C LEU A 44 -0.92 -11.08 6.30
N PHE A 45 -0.45 -9.90 5.89
CA PHE A 45 -0.26 -9.55 4.49
C PHE A 45 0.84 -10.40 3.84
N PHE A 46 1.97 -10.59 4.52
CA PHE A 46 3.01 -11.51 4.08
C PHE A 46 2.45 -12.92 3.83
N ASN A 47 1.60 -13.43 4.72
CA ASN A 47 0.96 -14.73 4.54
C ASN A 47 0.03 -14.78 3.31
N VAL A 48 -0.65 -13.68 2.98
CA VAL A 48 -1.43 -13.56 1.72
C VAL A 48 -0.51 -13.70 0.52
N VAL A 49 0.58 -12.93 0.48
CA VAL A 49 1.57 -12.98 -0.61
C VAL A 49 2.19 -14.36 -0.72
N ALA A 50 2.66 -14.93 0.40
CA ALA A 50 3.33 -16.23 0.44
C ALA A 50 2.42 -17.38 0.00
N LYS A 51 1.12 -17.34 0.33
CA LYS A 51 0.18 -18.38 -0.10
C LYS A 51 -0.22 -18.26 -1.57
N ARG A 52 -0.25 -17.05 -2.13
CA ARG A 52 -0.57 -16.83 -3.54
C ARG A 52 0.63 -16.97 -4.47
N TYR A 53 1.85 -16.82 -3.94
CA TYR A 53 3.09 -17.06 -4.68
C TYR A 53 3.04 -18.42 -5.40
N GLU A 54 3.21 -18.40 -6.72
CA GLU A 54 3.12 -19.57 -7.62
C GLU A 54 1.80 -20.37 -7.57
N GLN A 55 0.76 -19.85 -6.90
CA GLN A 55 -0.53 -20.55 -6.72
C GLN A 55 -1.73 -19.75 -7.23
N GLY A 56 -1.63 -18.43 -7.37
CA GLY A 56 -2.71 -17.60 -7.94
C GLY A 56 -2.29 -16.16 -8.23
N SER A 57 -2.90 -15.55 -9.25
CA SER A 57 -2.50 -14.22 -9.73
C SER A 57 -2.85 -13.10 -8.73
N LEU A 58 -1.98 -12.11 -8.63
CA LEU A 58 -2.16 -10.95 -7.75
C LEU A 58 -1.97 -9.66 -8.54
N ILE A 59 -2.88 -8.70 -8.37
CA ILE A 59 -2.66 -7.31 -8.77
C ILE A 59 -2.54 -6.48 -7.50
N LEU A 60 -1.48 -5.69 -7.45
CA LEU A 60 -1.20 -4.75 -6.37
C LEU A 60 -1.15 -3.34 -6.94
N THR A 61 -1.74 -2.38 -6.23
CA THR A 61 -1.50 -0.96 -6.51
C THR A 61 -0.84 -0.32 -5.30
N SER A 62 0.06 0.63 -5.56
CA SER A 62 0.79 1.37 -4.54
C SER A 62 1.10 2.75 -5.07
N ASN A 63 0.95 3.77 -4.23
CA ASN A 63 1.45 5.12 -4.51
C ASN A 63 2.90 5.31 -4.04
N LEU A 64 3.46 4.34 -3.32
CA LEU A 64 4.84 4.35 -2.84
C LEU A 64 5.76 3.52 -3.75
N PRO A 65 7.01 3.97 -3.97
CA PRO A 65 8.05 3.12 -4.55
C PRO A 65 8.44 2.00 -3.57
N PHE A 66 8.94 0.87 -4.09
CA PHE A 66 9.32 -0.28 -3.27
C PHE A 66 10.36 0.05 -2.19
N THR A 67 11.22 1.04 -2.40
CA THR A 67 12.21 1.51 -1.41
C THR A 67 11.57 2.08 -0.14
N GLN A 68 10.31 2.49 -0.20
CA GLN A 68 9.55 3.03 0.94
C GLN A 68 8.64 1.99 1.60
N TRP A 69 8.57 0.76 1.06
CA TRP A 69 7.68 -0.27 1.59
C TRP A 69 8.06 -0.70 3.01
N ALA A 70 9.35 -0.66 3.38
CA ALA A 70 9.77 -1.01 4.74
C ALA A 70 9.04 -0.17 5.80
N GLY A 71 8.90 1.15 5.58
CA GLY A 71 8.15 2.03 6.47
C GLY A 71 6.64 1.76 6.50
N THR A 72 6.11 1.08 5.49
CA THR A 72 4.71 0.62 5.46
C THR A 72 4.54 -0.71 6.21
N PHE A 73 5.51 -1.61 6.14
CA PHE A 73 5.45 -2.95 6.73
C PHE A 73 6.16 -3.01 8.09
N ALA A 74 5.71 -2.17 9.03
CA ALA A 74 6.18 -2.13 10.42
C ALA A 74 7.70 -1.90 10.58
N ASP A 75 8.30 -1.12 9.68
CA ASP A 75 9.75 -0.84 9.61
C ASP A 75 10.62 -2.11 9.50
N ASP A 76 10.02 -3.23 9.09
CA ASP A 76 10.69 -4.53 8.98
C ASP A 76 11.27 -4.72 7.58
N GLN A 77 12.55 -4.40 7.44
CA GLN A 77 13.29 -4.55 6.18
C GLN A 77 13.37 -6.00 5.72
N THR A 78 13.49 -6.96 6.64
CA THR A 78 13.64 -8.38 6.32
C THR A 78 12.33 -8.94 5.79
N LEU A 79 11.22 -8.67 6.48
CA LEU A 79 9.88 -9.06 6.05
C LEU A 79 9.54 -8.45 4.70
N THR A 80 9.85 -7.15 4.52
CA THR A 80 9.61 -6.43 3.27
C THR A 80 10.41 -7.02 2.12
N ALA A 81 11.71 -7.30 2.33
CA ALA A 81 12.55 -7.90 1.31
C ALA A 81 12.04 -9.29 0.89
N ALA A 82 11.69 -10.15 1.86
CA ALA A 82 11.14 -11.47 1.60
C ALA A 82 9.78 -11.42 0.88
N MET A 83 8.99 -10.38 1.13
CA MET A 83 7.72 -10.14 0.43
C MET A 83 7.95 -9.67 -1.00
N LEU A 84 8.83 -8.71 -1.20
CA LEU A 84 9.18 -8.18 -2.52
C LEU A 84 9.80 -9.25 -3.40
N ASP A 85 10.65 -10.12 -2.86
CA ASP A 85 11.22 -11.27 -3.57
C ASP A 85 10.11 -12.13 -4.23
N LYS A 86 9.09 -12.50 -3.45
CA LYS A 86 7.94 -13.29 -3.95
C LYS A 86 7.09 -12.53 -4.96
N LEU A 87 6.84 -11.24 -4.71
CA LEU A 87 6.03 -10.42 -5.60
C LEU A 87 6.72 -10.21 -6.94
N LEU A 88 8.03 -9.95 -6.93
CA LEU A 88 8.77 -9.52 -8.11
C LEU A 88 9.31 -10.68 -8.95
N HIS A 89 9.38 -11.91 -8.42
CA HIS A 89 9.86 -13.07 -9.16
C HIS A 89 9.05 -13.33 -10.45
N HIS A 90 7.73 -13.18 -10.40
CA HIS A 90 6.82 -13.37 -11.54
C HIS A 90 5.87 -12.17 -11.72
N ALA A 91 6.44 -10.96 -11.82
CA ALA A 91 5.66 -9.73 -11.96
C ALA A 91 5.85 -9.02 -13.30
N HIS A 92 4.79 -8.32 -13.69
CA HIS A 92 4.86 -7.19 -14.61
C HIS A 92 4.69 -5.90 -13.83
N ILE A 93 5.71 -5.05 -13.82
CA ILE A 93 5.68 -3.76 -13.13
C ILE A 93 5.19 -2.70 -14.11
N VAL A 94 4.04 -2.09 -13.81
CA VAL A 94 3.50 -0.98 -14.58
C VAL A 94 3.69 0.31 -13.78
N GLN A 95 4.70 1.09 -14.14
CA GLN A 95 4.92 2.40 -13.51
C GLN A 95 3.97 3.42 -14.13
N MET A 96 3.08 3.97 -13.30
CA MET A 96 2.14 5.01 -13.71
C MET A 96 2.73 6.39 -13.46
N THR A 97 2.68 7.26 -14.48
CA THR A 97 3.11 8.66 -14.38
C THR A 97 2.05 9.60 -14.94
N GLY A 98 2.10 10.87 -14.53
CA GLY A 98 1.22 11.93 -15.04
C GLY A 98 0.33 12.57 -13.98
N GLU A 99 -0.39 13.62 -14.39
CA GLU A 99 -1.30 14.35 -13.51
C GLU A 99 -2.53 13.50 -13.12
N SER A 100 -2.98 13.67 -11.88
CA SER A 100 -4.21 13.07 -11.36
C SER A 100 -5.41 13.34 -12.29
N TYR A 101 -6.06 12.27 -12.73
CA TYR A 101 -7.31 12.35 -13.50
C TYR A 101 -8.42 13.07 -12.71
N ARG A 102 -8.50 12.85 -11.39
CA ARG A 102 -9.47 13.54 -10.51
C ARG A 102 -9.29 15.06 -10.54
N LEU A 103 -8.05 15.54 -10.63
CA LEU A 103 -7.77 16.97 -10.71
C LEU A 103 -8.07 17.54 -12.10
N LYS A 104 -7.79 16.78 -13.16
CA LYS A 104 -8.12 17.16 -14.54
C LYS A 104 -9.63 17.35 -14.71
N ASP A 105 -10.45 16.46 -14.15
CA ASP A 105 -11.90 16.56 -14.26
C ASP A 105 -12.45 17.75 -13.46
N LYS A 106 -11.89 18.03 -12.27
CA LYS A 106 -12.22 19.25 -11.51
C LYS A 106 -11.86 20.54 -12.25
N ARG A 107 -10.72 20.58 -12.96
CA ARG A 107 -10.33 21.71 -13.81
C ARG A 107 -11.30 21.89 -14.99
N LYS A 108 -11.74 20.78 -15.62
CA LYS A 108 -12.73 20.80 -16.71
C LYS A 108 -14.12 21.22 -16.24
N ALA A 109 -14.51 20.86 -15.02
CA ALA A 109 -15.78 21.24 -14.40
C ALA A 109 -15.83 22.71 -13.91
N GLY A 110 -14.80 23.53 -14.20
CA GLY A 110 -14.82 24.98 -13.94
C GLY A 110 -14.50 25.38 -12.49
N THR A 111 -14.22 24.44 -11.58
CA THR A 111 -13.79 24.78 -10.22
C THR A 111 -12.31 25.15 -10.24
N LYS A 112 -12.01 26.45 -10.41
CA LYS A 112 -10.67 27.00 -10.18
C LYS A 112 -10.31 26.81 -8.69
N SER A 113 -9.62 25.72 -8.36
CA SER A 113 -8.94 25.63 -7.07
C SER A 113 -7.88 26.72 -7.05
N SER A 114 -8.04 27.67 -6.12
CA SER A 114 -7.05 28.67 -5.79
C SER A 114 -5.69 28.00 -5.60
N ARG A 115 -4.68 28.60 -6.22
CA ARG A 115 -3.26 28.28 -6.12
C ARG A 115 -2.92 28.03 -4.64
N ALA A 116 -2.42 26.84 -4.30
CA ALA A 116 -1.85 26.61 -2.98
C ALA A 116 -0.66 27.55 -2.81
N GLU A 117 -0.74 28.46 -1.84
CA GLU A 117 0.39 29.30 -1.44
C GLU A 117 1.54 28.39 -0.98
N PRO A 118 2.79 28.63 -1.42
CA PRO A 118 3.92 27.90 -0.86
C PRO A 118 4.04 28.25 0.62
N ALA A 119 4.14 27.22 1.46
CA ALA A 119 4.33 27.34 2.89
C ALA A 119 5.46 28.34 3.19
N ARG A 120 5.15 29.39 3.97
CA ARG A 120 6.15 30.32 4.49
C ARG A 120 7.22 29.51 5.22
N LYS A 121 8.48 29.61 4.77
CA LYS A 121 9.64 29.17 5.56
C LYS A 121 9.61 29.91 6.90
N TYR A 122 9.56 29.15 7.98
CA TYR A 122 9.78 29.68 9.32
C TYR A 122 11.30 29.79 9.50
N GLU A 123 11.83 31.01 9.45
CA GLU A 123 13.18 31.32 9.93
C GLU A 123 13.04 31.78 11.38
N PRO A 124 13.65 31.09 12.36
CA PRO A 124 13.69 31.60 13.71
C PRO A 124 14.65 32.80 13.74
N GLU A 125 14.11 33.98 14.00
CA GLU A 125 14.91 35.18 14.25
C GLU A 125 15.84 34.94 15.44
N GLY A 126 17.10 35.32 15.26
CA GLY A 126 18.09 35.33 16.32
C GLY A 126 17.65 36.26 17.45
N GLY A 127 17.55 35.70 18.65
CA GLY A 127 17.51 36.46 19.90
C GLY A 127 18.88 36.43 20.55
N GLN A 128 19.59 37.56 20.50
CA GLN A 128 20.73 37.85 21.36
C GLN A 128 20.24 37.96 22.81
N ASN A 129 20.93 37.29 23.72
CA ASN A 129 21.48 37.84 24.97
C ASN A 129 22.28 36.77 25.72
#